data_AF-A0A915PNR0-F1
#
_entry.id   AF-A0A915PNR0-F1
#
_cell.length_a   1.000
_cell.length_b   1.000
_cell.length_c   1.000
_cell.angle_alpha   90.00
_cell.angle_beta   90.00
_cell.angle_gamma   90.00
#
_symmetry.space_group_name_H-M   'P 1'
#
loop_
_entity.id
_entity.type
_entity.pdbx_description
1 polymer ?
#
loop_
_entity_poly.entity_id
_entity_poly.type
_entity_poly.pdbx_seq_one_letter_code
_entity_poly.pdbx_strand_id
1 'polypeptide(L)'
;MARWEYWPYYGLENYLYTMPFEAKFNMMESTKWMQENWFHSITSSIAYVISIYIGQKLMESRKPFCLDNLLIAWNLGLAFFSLLGVCRMTPELLWSVRENSFEYSICTASFAQGVTGFWTEMFALSKVAEFGDTVFIVLRKRPLLFLHWYHHVTVLVYTWHAYKDHTASGRWFIWMNYTVHAFMYTYYALRAMRKRLPKMAAMMVTILQILQMVGGVFIG
;
A
#
# COMPACT_ATOMS: atom_id res chain seq x y z
N MET A 1 20.22 7.80 -4.13
CA MET A 1 20.31 8.78 -3.03
C MET A 1 19.18 9.78 -3.23
N ALA A 2 18.32 9.93 -2.21
CA ALA A 2 17.19 10.85 -2.24
C ALA A 2 17.64 12.29 -2.53
N ARG A 3 16.93 13.00 -3.41
CA ARG A 3 17.13 14.43 -3.62
C ARG A 3 16.10 15.22 -2.82
N TRP A 4 16.48 16.42 -2.41
CA TRP A 4 15.64 17.30 -1.58
C TRP A 4 14.75 18.23 -2.40
N GLU A 5 15.10 18.45 -3.67
CA GLU A 5 14.33 19.28 -4.60
C GLU A 5 14.31 18.57 -5.96
N TYR A 6 13.13 18.53 -6.58
CA TYR A 6 12.95 18.09 -7.96
C TYR A 6 12.25 19.20 -8.73
N TRP A 7 12.74 19.48 -9.94
CA TRP A 7 12.12 20.40 -10.88
C TRP A 7 12.08 19.76 -12.28
N PRO A 8 10.97 19.87 -13.03
CA PRO A 8 9.66 20.39 -12.60
C PRO A 8 8.99 19.49 -11.56
N TYR A 9 7.98 19.99 -10.83
CA TYR A 9 7.15 19.18 -9.91
C TYR A 9 5.68 19.64 -9.93
N TYR A 10 4.79 18.79 -9.43
CA TYR A 10 3.36 19.07 -9.29
C TYR A 10 3.07 19.62 -7.89
N GLY A 11 2.86 20.93 -7.79
CA GLY A 11 2.73 21.67 -6.54
C GLY A 11 1.35 21.60 -5.91
N LEU A 12 1.22 22.19 -4.71
CA LEU A 12 -0.04 22.23 -3.96
C LEU A 12 -1.12 23.03 -4.71
N GLU A 13 -0.69 24.04 -5.45
CA GLU A 13 -1.48 24.94 -6.30
C GLU A 13 -2.10 24.25 -7.51
N ASN A 14 -1.58 23.09 -7.93
CA ASN A 14 -2.12 22.35 -9.06
C ASN A 14 -3.29 21.45 -8.66
N TYR A 15 -3.49 21.19 -7.36
CA TYR A 15 -4.64 20.44 -6.87
C TYR A 15 -5.87 21.34 -6.76
N LEU A 16 -7.03 20.85 -7.21
CA LEU A 16 -8.31 21.53 -7.06
C LEU A 16 -8.61 21.88 -5.59
N TYR A 17 -8.20 21.00 -4.69
CA TYR A 17 -8.33 21.19 -3.26
C TYR A 17 -7.21 20.41 -2.53
N THR A 18 -6.66 21.03 -1.50
CA THR A 18 -5.56 20.49 -0.68
C THR A 18 -5.98 20.52 0.78
N MET A 19 -5.90 19.37 1.45
CA MET A 19 -6.24 19.27 2.86
C MET A 19 -5.15 19.93 3.72
N PRO A 20 -5.51 20.51 4.89
CA PRO A 20 -4.53 21.16 5.77
C PRO A 20 -3.41 20.23 6.25
N PHE A 21 -3.67 18.93 6.40
CA PHE A 21 -2.63 17.97 6.80
C PHE A 21 -1.68 17.63 5.65
N GLU A 22 -2.16 17.59 4.40
CA GLU A 22 -1.31 17.37 3.22
C GLU A 22 -0.42 18.58 2.96
N ALA A 23 -0.96 19.79 3.15
CA ALA A 23 -0.19 21.04 3.01
C ALA A 23 0.92 21.19 4.06
N LYS A 24 0.78 20.52 5.21
CA LYS A 24 1.79 20.51 6.29
C LYS A 24 2.82 19.41 6.12
N PHE A 25 2.70 18.54 5.12
CA PHE A 25 3.63 17.45 4.91
C PHE A 25 5.04 17.99 4.62
N ASN A 26 6.01 17.54 5.42
CA ASN A 26 7.40 17.89 5.25
C ASN A 26 8.18 16.69 4.71
N MET A 27 8.46 16.73 3.40
CA MET A 27 9.23 15.66 2.75
C MET A 27 10.57 15.44 3.45
N MET A 28 11.30 16.51 3.79
CA MET A 28 12.65 16.37 4.36
C MET A 28 12.62 15.66 5.72
N GLU A 29 11.65 15.99 6.57
CA GLU A 29 11.47 15.33 7.86
C GLU A 29 11.07 13.86 7.69
N SER A 30 10.11 13.59 6.80
CA SER A 30 9.65 12.21 6.52
C SER A 30 10.76 11.34 5.92
N THR A 31 11.53 11.84 4.95
CA THR A 31 12.67 11.14 4.36
C THR A 31 13.76 10.85 5.41
N LYS A 32 14.10 11.83 6.26
CA LYS A 32 15.08 11.63 7.35
C LYS A 32 14.60 10.58 8.33
N TRP A 33 13.35 10.69 8.78
CA TRP A 33 12.75 9.69 9.65
C TRP A 33 12.82 8.30 9.02
N MET A 34 12.46 8.13 7.75
CA MET A 34 12.56 6.82 7.09
C MET A 34 14.02 6.36 6.96
N GLN A 35 14.96 7.24 6.61
CA GLN A 35 16.39 6.90 6.52
C GLN A 35 16.95 6.36 7.83
N GLU A 36 16.50 6.89 8.96
CA GLU A 36 16.87 6.45 10.30
C GLU A 36 16.11 5.20 10.70
N ASN A 37 14.83 5.05 10.33
CA ASN A 37 13.92 4.05 10.88
C ASN A 37 13.61 2.88 9.93
N TRP A 38 14.13 2.86 8.70
CA TRP A 38 13.78 1.84 7.70
C TRP A 38 14.02 0.39 8.19
N PHE A 39 15.02 0.17 9.04
CA PHE A 39 15.34 -1.15 9.60
C PHE A 39 14.22 -1.70 10.49
N HIS A 40 13.32 -0.83 10.98
CA HIS A 40 12.15 -1.28 11.71
C HIS A 40 11.22 -2.16 10.85
N SER A 41 11.25 -2.05 9.52
CA SER A 41 10.58 -2.98 8.61
C SER A 41 11.02 -4.43 8.81
N ILE A 42 12.33 -4.66 9.04
CA ILE A 42 12.91 -5.98 9.29
C ILE A 42 12.47 -6.48 10.66
N THR A 43 12.64 -5.64 11.70
CA THR A 43 12.26 -6.04 13.07
C THR A 43 10.75 -6.32 13.18
N SER A 44 9.92 -5.52 12.52
CA SER A 44 8.46 -5.72 12.45
C SER A 44 8.11 -6.98 11.69
N SER A 45 8.82 -7.30 10.61
CA SER A 45 8.62 -8.54 9.85
C SER A 45 8.95 -9.79 10.67
N ILE A 46 10.04 -9.75 11.45
CA ILE A 46 10.42 -10.85 12.36
C ILE A 46 9.34 -11.01 13.43
N ALA A 47 8.94 -9.92 14.08
CA ALA A 47 7.88 -9.93 15.09
C ALA A 47 6.56 -10.45 14.52
N TYR A 48 6.21 -10.05 13.30
CA TYR A 48 5.04 -10.52 12.56
C TYR A 48 5.08 -12.03 12.33
N VAL A 49 6.18 -12.57 11.80
CA VAL A 49 6.33 -14.02 11.58
C VAL A 49 6.23 -14.80 12.89
N ILE A 50 6.89 -14.34 13.95
CA ILE A 50 6.78 -14.94 15.29
C ILE A 50 5.33 -14.91 15.77
N SER A 51 4.62 -13.79 15.59
CA SER A 51 3.23 -13.64 16.00
C SER A 51 2.28 -14.61 15.27
N ILE A 52 2.56 -14.96 14.01
CA ILE A 52 1.80 -15.96 13.26
C ILE A 52 1.90 -17.32 13.94
N TYR A 53 3.11 -17.79 14.23
CA TYR A 53 3.33 -19.10 14.85
C TYR A 53 2.74 -19.17 16.26
N ILE A 54 2.94 -18.11 17.06
CA ILE A 54 2.33 -18.00 18.39
C ILE A 54 0.81 -18.01 18.28
N GLY A 55 0.25 -17.20 17.38
CA GLY A 55 -1.19 -17.10 17.16
C GLY A 55 -1.81 -18.43 16.71
N GLN A 56 -1.17 -19.15 15.79
CA GLN A 56 -1.61 -20.48 15.35
C GLN A 56 -1.62 -21.47 16.52
N LYS A 57 -0.54 -21.54 17.29
CA LYS A 57 -0.42 -22.43 18.47
C LYS A 57 -1.46 -22.11 19.54
N LEU A 58 -1.68 -20.82 19.84
CA LEU A 58 -2.71 -20.39 20.81
C LEU A 58 -4.13 -20.71 20.32
N MET A 59 -4.35 -20.68 19.01
CA MET A 59 -5.65 -20.97 18.42
C MET A 59 -5.93 -22.46 18.35
N GLU A 60 -4.95 -23.37 18.34
CA GLU A 60 -5.17 -24.83 18.27
C GLU A 60 -6.23 -25.31 19.26
N SER A 61 -6.13 -24.89 20.52
CA SER A 61 -7.05 -25.24 21.62
C SER A 61 -8.35 -24.43 21.68
N ARG A 62 -8.52 -23.41 20.83
CA ARG A 62 -9.66 -22.47 20.86
C ARG A 62 -10.62 -22.66 19.68
N LYS A 63 -11.86 -22.19 19.80
CA LYS A 63 -12.80 -22.11 18.66
C LYS A 63 -12.46 -20.90 17.78
N PRO A 64 -12.74 -20.92 16.46
CA PRO A 64 -12.52 -19.77 15.58
C PRO A 64 -13.38 -18.58 16.02
N PHE A 65 -12.79 -17.38 16.03
CA PHE A 65 -13.50 -16.17 16.42
C PHE A 65 -14.45 -15.67 15.32
N CYS A 66 -15.63 -15.18 15.71
CA CYS A 66 -16.59 -14.54 14.81
C CYS A 66 -16.29 -13.05 14.66
N LEU A 67 -15.31 -12.72 13.80
CA LEU A 67 -14.85 -11.34 13.58
C LEU A 67 -15.43 -10.70 12.31
N ASP A 68 -16.59 -11.17 11.83
CA ASP A 68 -17.14 -10.78 10.52
C ASP A 68 -17.35 -9.25 10.40
N ASN A 69 -17.98 -8.60 11.40
CA ASN A 69 -18.21 -7.15 11.38
C ASN A 69 -16.91 -6.33 11.43
N LEU A 70 -15.96 -6.77 12.26
CA LEU A 70 -14.66 -6.10 12.37
C LEU A 70 -13.85 -6.25 11.07
N LEU A 71 -13.89 -7.44 10.46
CA LEU A 71 -13.27 -7.69 9.17
C LEU A 71 -13.92 -6.87 8.04
N ILE A 72 -15.24 -6.67 8.06
CA ILE A 72 -15.92 -5.79 7.12
C ILE A 72 -15.41 -4.35 7.28
N ALA A 73 -15.42 -3.83 8.51
CA ALA A 73 -14.95 -2.47 8.79
C ALA A 73 -13.48 -2.27 8.39
N TRP A 74 -12.63 -3.25 8.70
CA TRP A 74 -11.22 -3.28 8.31
C TRP A 74 -11.03 -3.20 6.80
N ASN A 75 -11.68 -4.09 6.04
CA ASN A 75 -11.59 -4.11 4.58
C ASN A 75 -12.16 -2.81 3.97
N LEU A 76 -13.26 -2.28 4.48
CA LEU A 76 -13.81 -1.01 4.01
C LEU A 76 -12.87 0.16 4.29
N GLY A 77 -12.22 0.18 5.45
CA GLY A 77 -11.22 1.18 5.81
C GLY A 77 -10.03 1.15 4.84
N LEU A 78 -9.46 -0.02 4.58
CA LEU A 78 -8.35 -0.17 3.63
C LEU A 78 -8.76 0.12 2.18
N ALA A 79 -9.99 -0.23 1.79
CA ALA A 79 -10.53 0.12 0.47
C ALA A 79 -10.68 1.63 0.30
N PHE A 80 -11.24 2.31 1.31
CA PHE A 80 -11.42 3.76 1.30
C PHE A 80 -10.07 4.50 1.32
N PHE A 81 -9.14 4.08 2.18
CA PHE A 81 -7.78 4.59 2.21
C PHE A 81 -7.11 4.47 0.84
N SER A 82 -7.21 3.29 0.21
CA SER A 82 -6.62 3.03 -1.09
C SER A 82 -7.26 3.86 -2.19
N LEU A 83 -8.59 4.05 -2.16
CA LEU A 83 -9.31 4.90 -3.09
C LEU A 83 -8.86 6.36 -3.00
N LEU A 84 -8.72 6.90 -1.77
CA LEU A 84 -8.18 8.24 -1.57
C LEU A 84 -6.75 8.34 -2.11
N GLY A 85 -5.90 7.34 -1.86
CA GLY A 85 -4.55 7.25 -2.42
C GLY A 85 -4.56 7.36 -3.95
N VAL A 86 -5.40 6.58 -4.65
CA VAL A 86 -5.55 6.69 -6.11
C VAL A 86 -5.98 8.10 -6.50
N CYS A 87 -7.04 8.63 -5.89
CA CYS A 87 -7.58 9.95 -6.23
C CYS A 87 -6.55 11.07 -6.07
N ARG A 88 -5.69 10.98 -5.06
CA ARG A 88 -4.67 12.01 -4.77
C ARG A 88 -3.39 11.83 -5.57
N MET A 89 -3.01 10.60 -5.93
CA MET A 89 -1.83 10.34 -6.77
C MET A 89 -2.09 10.53 -8.27
N THR A 90 -3.34 10.36 -8.72
CA THR A 90 -3.69 10.39 -10.16
C THR A 90 -3.38 11.72 -10.87
N PRO A 91 -3.67 12.90 -10.30
CA PRO A 91 -3.38 14.17 -10.98
C PRO A 91 -1.89 14.37 -11.27
N GLU A 92 -1.01 14.07 -10.30
CA GLU A 92 0.44 14.15 -10.48
C GLU A 92 0.92 13.12 -11.51
N LEU A 93 0.42 11.88 -11.46
CA LEU A 93 0.79 10.86 -12.44
C LEU A 93 0.40 11.26 -13.86
N LEU A 94 -0.82 11.76 -14.07
CA LEU A 94 -1.29 12.20 -15.38
C LEU A 94 -0.49 13.39 -15.88
N TRP A 95 -0.21 14.37 -15.02
CA TRP A 95 0.64 15.51 -15.35
C TRP A 95 2.07 15.07 -15.70
N SER A 96 2.64 14.17 -14.91
CA SER A 96 3.99 13.63 -15.12
C SER A 96 4.12 12.94 -16.48
N VAL A 97 3.08 12.23 -16.95
CA VAL A 97 3.12 11.52 -18.23
C VAL A 97 2.78 12.44 -19.41
N ARG A 98 1.78 13.32 -19.25
CA ARG A 98 1.25 14.14 -20.36
C ARG A 98 2.05 15.40 -20.63
N GLU A 99 2.47 16.10 -19.58
CA GLU A 99 3.11 17.43 -19.69
C GLU A 99 4.65 17.35 -19.66
N ASN A 100 5.21 16.21 -19.24
CA ASN A 100 6.67 16.01 -19.21
C ASN A 100 7.08 14.91 -20.19
N SER A 101 7.13 13.66 -19.74
CA SER A 101 7.39 12.49 -20.58
C SER A 101 7.17 11.19 -19.80
N PHE A 102 7.03 10.08 -20.51
CA PHE A 102 7.00 8.76 -19.88
C PHE A 102 8.30 8.46 -19.12
N GLU A 103 9.46 8.84 -19.68
CA GLU A 103 10.76 8.72 -19.03
C GLU A 103 10.81 9.51 -17.72
N TYR A 104 10.33 10.76 -17.72
CA TYR A 104 10.23 11.56 -16.50
C TYR A 104 9.37 10.86 -15.43
N SER A 105 8.25 10.24 -15.84
CA SER A 105 7.35 9.52 -14.95
C SER A 105 7.95 8.27 -14.27
N ILE A 106 9.05 7.74 -14.82
CA ILE A 106 9.73 6.55 -14.28
C ILE A 106 11.04 6.93 -13.60
N CYS A 107 11.77 7.90 -14.14
CA CYS A 107 13.13 8.22 -13.72
C CYS A 107 13.22 9.38 -12.72
N THR A 108 12.14 10.17 -12.54
CA THR A 108 12.13 11.31 -11.61
C THR A 108 11.21 11.07 -10.41
N ALA A 109 11.75 11.16 -9.20
CA ALA A 109 11.00 10.94 -7.95
C ALA A 109 10.32 12.21 -7.40
N SER A 110 9.85 13.10 -8.26
CA SER A 110 9.16 14.34 -7.85
C SER A 110 7.86 14.09 -7.07
N PHE A 111 7.25 12.91 -7.24
CA PHE A 111 6.08 12.48 -6.48
C PHE A 111 6.31 12.40 -4.96
N ALA A 112 7.56 12.36 -4.49
CA ALA A 112 7.87 12.39 -3.06
C ALA A 112 7.57 13.74 -2.39
N GLN A 113 7.25 14.80 -3.16
CA GLN A 113 6.94 16.14 -2.66
C GLN A 113 5.42 16.39 -2.52
N GLY A 114 5.06 17.32 -1.63
CA GLY A 114 3.70 17.84 -1.49
C GLY A 114 2.65 16.77 -1.15
N VAL A 115 1.47 16.88 -1.77
CA VAL A 115 0.33 15.95 -1.55
C VAL A 115 0.73 14.52 -1.85
N THR A 116 1.35 14.24 -3.00
CA THR A 116 1.77 12.88 -3.36
C THR A 116 2.83 12.32 -2.42
N GLY A 117 3.68 13.19 -1.86
CA GLY A 117 4.66 12.81 -0.85
C GLY A 117 4.01 12.27 0.43
N PHE A 118 2.99 12.98 0.92
CA PHE A 118 2.19 12.51 2.05
C PHE A 118 1.55 11.15 1.78
N TRP A 119 0.91 10.98 0.61
CA TRP A 119 0.27 9.71 0.26
C TRP A 119 1.29 8.59 0.02
N THR A 120 2.50 8.91 -0.42
CA THR A 120 3.61 7.96 -0.51
C THR A 120 4.08 7.51 0.87
N GLU A 121 4.18 8.42 1.85
CA GLU A 121 4.49 8.06 3.23
C GLU A 121 3.40 7.15 3.82
N MET A 122 2.14 7.55 3.66
CA MET A 122 1.01 6.76 4.13
C MET A 122 0.96 5.38 3.48
N PHE A 123 1.32 5.26 2.20
CA PHE A 123 1.47 3.98 1.51
C PHE A 123 2.54 3.11 2.17
N ALA A 124 3.71 3.67 2.50
CA ALA A 124 4.77 2.93 3.16
C ALA A 124 4.32 2.43 4.54
N LEU A 125 3.65 3.28 5.32
CA LEU A 125 3.13 2.92 6.63
C LEU A 125 1.98 1.90 6.55
N SER A 126 1.16 1.94 5.50
CA SER A 126 0.03 1.01 5.36
C SER A 126 0.47 -0.45 5.27
N LYS A 127 1.69 -0.73 4.78
CA LYS A 127 2.22 -2.10 4.71
C LYS A 127 2.38 -2.76 6.08
N VAL A 128 2.62 -1.96 7.13
CA VAL A 128 2.60 -2.47 8.51
C VAL A 128 1.16 -2.77 8.94
N ALA A 129 0.22 -1.87 8.61
CA ALA A 129 -1.19 -2.08 8.93
C ALA A 129 -1.74 -3.36 8.26
N GLU A 130 -1.35 -3.65 7.02
CA GLU A 130 -1.76 -4.82 6.24
C GLU A 130 -1.39 -6.16 6.91
N PHE A 131 -0.45 -6.21 7.86
CA PHE A 131 -0.23 -7.40 8.71
C PHE A 131 -1.50 -7.83 9.48
N GLY A 132 -2.41 -6.88 9.73
CA GLY A 132 -3.73 -7.16 10.31
C GLY A 132 -4.54 -8.19 9.52
N ASP A 133 -4.36 -8.28 8.19
CA ASP A 133 -5.06 -9.27 7.35
C ASP A 133 -4.75 -10.69 7.80
N THR A 134 -3.49 -10.96 8.12
CA THR A 134 -3.04 -12.26 8.61
C THR A 134 -3.54 -12.54 10.02
N VAL A 135 -3.62 -11.51 10.87
CA VAL A 135 -4.23 -11.66 12.21
C VAL A 135 -5.66 -12.16 12.09
N PHE A 136 -6.48 -11.59 11.19
CA PHE A 136 -7.84 -12.08 10.95
C PHE A 136 -7.87 -13.52 10.43
N ILE A 137 -6.94 -13.90 9.55
CA ILE A 137 -6.85 -15.28 9.02
C ILE A 137 -6.57 -16.27 10.16
N VAL A 138 -5.57 -15.97 10.99
CA VAL A 138 -5.15 -16.83 12.12
C VAL A 138 -6.27 -16.95 13.16
N LEU A 139 -6.86 -15.83 13.60
CA LEU A 139 -7.93 -15.83 14.60
C LEU A 139 -9.22 -16.52 14.12
N ARG A 140 -9.46 -16.56 12.80
CA ARG A 140 -10.60 -17.27 12.20
C ARG A 140 -10.29 -18.72 11.83
N LYS A 141 -9.09 -19.23 12.15
CA LYS A 141 -8.60 -20.57 11.76
C LYS A 141 -8.74 -20.85 10.27
N ARG A 142 -8.46 -19.86 9.42
CA ARG A 142 -8.42 -20.04 7.96
C ARG A 142 -7.02 -20.49 7.55
N PRO A 143 -6.89 -21.29 6.47
CA PRO A 143 -5.58 -21.74 6.01
C PRO A 143 -4.75 -20.54 5.59
N LEU A 144 -3.61 -20.35 6.26
CA LEU A 144 -2.66 -19.29 5.94
C LEU A 144 -1.70 -19.80 4.86
N LEU A 145 -1.79 -19.23 3.66
CA LEU A 145 -0.94 -19.61 2.53
C LEU A 145 0.47 -19.05 2.73
N PHE A 146 1.49 -19.83 2.34
CA PHE A 146 2.89 -19.40 2.39
C PHE A 146 3.11 -18.08 1.64
N LEU A 147 2.58 -18.01 0.41
CA LEU A 147 2.73 -16.83 -0.44
C LEU A 147 2.18 -15.56 0.21
N HIS A 148 1.12 -15.65 1.03
CA HIS A 148 0.50 -14.48 1.66
C HIS A 148 1.43 -13.82 2.68
N TRP A 149 1.87 -14.56 3.69
CA TRP A 149 2.71 -13.96 4.73
C TRP A 149 4.12 -13.63 4.20
N TYR A 150 4.64 -14.43 3.27
CA TYR A 150 5.90 -14.14 2.58
C TYR A 150 5.80 -12.83 1.80
N HIS A 151 4.74 -12.64 1.02
CA HIS A 151 4.48 -11.40 0.30
C HIS A 151 4.41 -10.20 1.23
N HIS A 152 3.65 -10.27 2.32
CA HIS A 152 3.53 -9.15 3.27
C HIS A 152 4.89 -8.74 3.88
N VAL A 153 5.76 -9.70 4.19
CA VAL A 153 7.12 -9.40 4.67
C VAL A 153 7.94 -8.73 3.57
N THR A 154 7.99 -9.30 2.36
CA THR A 154 8.84 -8.78 1.30
C THR A 154 8.41 -7.40 0.83
N VAL A 155 7.10 -7.15 0.67
CA VAL A 155 6.61 -5.83 0.27
C VAL A 155 6.82 -4.77 1.34
N LEU A 156 6.76 -5.12 2.63
CA LEU A 156 7.06 -4.17 3.70
C LEU A 156 8.53 -3.72 3.62
N VAL A 157 9.46 -4.68 3.62
CA VAL A 157 10.90 -4.39 3.57
C VAL A 157 11.27 -3.64 2.30
N TYR A 158 10.74 -4.08 1.15
CA TYR A 158 10.98 -3.43 -0.13
C TYR A 158 10.45 -1.99 -0.15
N THR A 159 9.21 -1.77 0.30
CA THR A 159 8.59 -0.43 0.26
C THR A 159 9.33 0.56 1.16
N TRP A 160 9.73 0.14 2.37
CA TRP A 160 10.46 1.02 3.29
C TRP A 160 11.86 1.35 2.78
N HIS A 161 12.55 0.36 2.19
CA HIS A 161 13.84 0.58 1.55
C HIS A 161 13.72 1.51 0.33
N ALA A 162 12.74 1.29 -0.54
CA ALA A 162 12.51 2.12 -1.73
C ALA A 162 12.09 3.55 -1.38
N TYR A 163 11.28 3.71 -0.32
CA TYR A 163 10.91 5.03 0.20
C TYR A 163 12.14 5.79 0.70
N LYS A 164 13.00 5.14 1.49
CA LYS A 164 14.24 5.75 2.01
C LYS A 164 15.11 6.37 0.90
N ASP A 165 15.20 5.71 -0.25
CA ASP A 165 16.08 6.11 -1.36
C ASP A 165 15.38 7.00 -2.41
N HIS A 166 14.08 7.27 -2.26
CA HIS A 166 13.22 7.90 -3.27
C HIS A 166 13.34 7.22 -4.64
N THR A 167 13.13 5.90 -4.69
CA THR A 167 13.14 5.17 -5.96
C THR A 167 12.06 5.71 -6.89
N ALA A 168 12.48 6.26 -8.03
CA ALA A 168 11.61 7.00 -8.94
C ALA A 168 10.48 6.14 -9.56
N SER A 169 10.76 4.88 -9.89
CA SER A 169 9.77 3.91 -10.36
C SER A 169 8.67 3.61 -9.32
N GLY A 170 8.90 3.99 -8.06
CA GLY A 170 7.93 3.91 -6.97
C GLY A 170 6.61 4.63 -7.28
N ARG A 171 6.61 5.72 -8.06
CA ARG A 171 5.40 6.46 -8.45
C ARG A 171 4.33 5.53 -9.03
N TRP A 172 4.69 4.79 -10.07
CA TRP A 172 3.80 3.87 -10.78
C TRP A 172 3.41 2.69 -9.91
N PHE A 173 4.37 2.13 -9.17
CA PHE A 173 4.12 1.00 -8.28
C PHE A 173 3.07 1.33 -7.22
N ILE A 174 3.19 2.49 -6.56
CA ILE A 174 2.27 2.96 -5.53
C ILE A 174 0.89 3.19 -6.12
N TRP A 175 0.79 3.89 -7.25
CA TRP A 175 -0.50 4.17 -7.89
C TRP A 175 -1.22 2.89 -8.33
N MET A 176 -0.49 1.94 -8.94
CA MET A 176 -1.04 0.63 -9.32
C MET A 176 -1.50 -0.17 -8.10
N ASN A 177 -0.68 -0.20 -7.04
CA ASN A 177 -1.02 -0.95 -5.83
C ASN A 177 -2.25 -0.35 -5.12
N TYR A 178 -2.34 0.97 -5.00
CA TYR A 178 -3.54 1.62 -4.47
C TYR A 178 -4.79 1.28 -5.29
N THR A 179 -4.67 1.25 -6.61
CA THR A 179 -5.78 0.89 -7.50
C THR A 179 -6.23 -0.56 -7.25
N VAL A 180 -5.29 -1.50 -7.25
CA VAL A 180 -5.58 -2.92 -7.00
C VAL A 180 -6.15 -3.12 -5.59
N HIS A 181 -5.58 -2.48 -4.57
CA HIS A 181 -6.02 -2.60 -3.19
C HIS A 181 -7.43 -2.02 -2.99
N ALA A 182 -7.78 -0.91 -3.65
CA ALA A 182 -9.13 -0.37 -3.61
C ALA A 182 -10.17 -1.41 -4.11
N PHE A 183 -9.90 -2.09 -5.23
CA PHE A 183 -10.79 -3.13 -5.75
C PHE A 183 -10.76 -4.41 -4.91
N MET A 184 -9.58 -4.88 -4.52
CA MET A 184 -9.38 -6.11 -3.75
C MET A 184 -10.08 -6.04 -2.39
N TYR A 185 -9.83 -4.98 -1.61
CA TYR A 185 -10.44 -4.82 -0.29
C TYR A 185 -11.95 -4.55 -0.38
N THR A 186 -12.42 -3.84 -1.41
CA THR A 186 -13.87 -3.73 -1.67
C THR A 186 -14.49 -5.11 -1.92
N TYR A 187 -13.84 -5.94 -2.73
CA TYR A 187 -14.28 -7.32 -2.96
C TYR A 187 -14.29 -8.14 -1.66
N TYR A 188 -13.25 -8.04 -0.83
CA TYR A 188 -13.19 -8.74 0.46
C TYR A 188 -14.25 -8.26 1.46
N ALA A 189 -14.53 -6.96 1.53
CA ALA A 189 -15.60 -6.41 2.35
C ALA A 189 -16.97 -6.97 1.92
N LEU A 190 -17.26 -6.97 0.61
CA LEU A 190 -18.51 -7.50 0.07
C LEU A 190 -18.66 -9.01 0.32
N ARG A 191 -17.56 -9.77 0.22
CA ARG A 191 -17.55 -11.21 0.57
C ARG A 191 -17.77 -11.44 2.06
N ALA A 192 -17.19 -10.61 2.93
CA ALA A 192 -17.39 -10.69 4.37
C ALA A 192 -18.84 -10.35 4.77
N MET A 193 -19.52 -9.46 4.04
CA MET A 193 -20.97 -9.20 4.14
C MET A 193 -21.85 -10.35 3.62
N ARG A 194 -21.26 -11.50 3.23
CA ARG A 194 -21.95 -12.68 2.67
C ARG A 194 -22.74 -12.38 1.39
N LYS A 195 -22.40 -11.32 0.65
CA LYS A 195 -22.99 -11.05 -0.67
C LYS A 195 -22.46 -12.07 -1.69
N ARG A 196 -23.37 -12.67 -2.44
CA ARG A 196 -23.01 -13.53 -3.58
C ARG A 196 -22.55 -12.66 -4.73
N LEU A 197 -21.23 -12.60 -4.93
CA LEU A 197 -20.61 -11.92 -6.06
C LEU A 197 -20.44 -12.89 -7.23
N PRO A 198 -20.55 -12.40 -8.48
CA PRO A 198 -20.29 -13.22 -9.66
C PRO A 198 -18.83 -13.69 -9.67
N LYS A 199 -18.59 -14.89 -10.22
CA LYS A 199 -17.23 -15.43 -10.39
C LYS A 199 -16.30 -14.48 -11.14
N MET A 200 -16.86 -13.69 -12.06
CA MET A 200 -16.14 -12.66 -12.80
C MET A 200 -15.47 -11.63 -11.89
N ALA A 201 -16.11 -11.21 -10.79
CA ALA A 201 -15.51 -10.25 -9.86
C ALA A 201 -14.24 -10.82 -9.19
N ALA A 202 -14.27 -12.10 -8.80
CA ALA A 202 -13.09 -12.77 -8.25
C ALA A 202 -11.97 -12.87 -9.30
N MET A 203 -12.31 -13.24 -10.54
CA MET A 203 -11.34 -13.31 -11.64
C MET A 203 -10.73 -11.95 -11.96
N MET A 204 -11.52 -10.87 -11.96
CA MET A 204 -11.03 -9.51 -12.19
C MET A 204 -10.01 -9.09 -11.13
N VAL A 205 -10.26 -9.38 -9.84
CA VAL A 205 -9.29 -9.08 -8.77
C VAL A 205 -7.98 -9.83 -9.01
N THR A 206 -8.03 -11.12 -9.36
CA THR A 206 -6.82 -11.91 -9.64
C THR A 206 -6.07 -11.38 -10.87
N ILE A 207 -6.79 -11.02 -11.95
CA ILE A 207 -6.18 -10.43 -13.14
C ILE A 207 -5.49 -9.11 -12.81
N LEU A 208 -6.14 -8.23 -12.03
CA LEU A 208 -5.56 -6.97 -11.60
C LEU A 208 -4.29 -7.16 -10.76
N GLN A 209 -4.27 -8.15 -9.86
CA GLN A 209 -3.08 -8.49 -9.07
C GLN A 209 -1.92 -9.00 -9.95
N ILE A 210 -2.21 -9.84 -10.94
CA ILE A 210 -1.19 -10.35 -11.87
C ILE A 210 -0.65 -9.21 -12.74
N LEU A 211 -1.53 -8.36 -13.28
CA LEU A 211 -1.14 -7.19 -14.07
C LEU A 211 -0.28 -6.22 -13.28
N GLN A 212 -0.56 -6.03 -11.98
CA GLN A 212 0.26 -5.21 -11.09
C GLN A 212 1.68 -5.79 -10.93
N MET A 213 1.80 -7.10 -10.75
CA MET A 213 3.11 -7.75 -10.64
C MET A 213 3.91 -7.62 -11.94
N VAL A 214 3.26 -7.88 -13.07
CA VAL A 214 3.88 -7.76 -14.40
C VAL A 214 4.28 -6.31 -14.69
N GLY A 215 3.38 -5.35 -14.45
CA GLY A 215 3.67 -3.92 -14.62
C GLY A 215 4.79 -3.43 -13.70
N GLY A 216 4.84 -3.93 -12.45
CA GLY A 216 5.93 -3.64 -11.51
C GLY A 216 7.30 -4.10 -12.02
N VAL A 217 7.38 -5.26 -12.68
CA VAL A 217 8.63 -5.77 -13.27
C VAL A 217 9.05 -4.99 -14.52
N PHE A 218 8.10 -4.46 -15.30
CA PHE A 218 8.42 -3.66 -16.48
C PHE A 218 8.88 -2.24 -16.15
N ILE A 219 8.39 -1.66 -15.05
CA ILE A 219 8.67 -0.27 -14.66
C ILE A 219 9.83 -0.16 -13.66
N GLY A 220 10.05 -1.21 -12.85
CA GLY A 220 11.12 -1.29 -11.85
C GLY A 220 12.44 -1.78 -12.41
#